data_AF-A0A645F8Z0-F1
#
_entry.id   AF-A0A645F8Z0-F1
#
_cell.length_a   1.000
_cell.length_b   1.000
_cell.length_c   1.000
_cell.angle_alpha   90.00
_cell.angle_beta   90.00
_cell.angle_gamma   90.00
#
_symmetry.space_group_name_H-M   'P 1'
#
loop_
_entity.id
_entity.type
_entity.pdbx_description
1 polymer ?
#
loop_
_entity_poly.entity_id
_entity_poly.type
_entity_poly.pdbx_seq_one_letter_code
_entity_poly.pdbx_strand_id
1 'polypeptide(L)' 'MTNVQIGDNVIIEKSIIGSNAIINNNCHVGDSKSIEVIGAYQYLLDESAIDFKEICLDRKVINL' A
#
# COMPACT_ATOMS: atom_id res chain seq x y z
N MET A 1 2.49 4.42 15.59
CA MET A 1 3.63 4.85 14.75
C MET A 1 4.87 5.13 15.62
N THR A 2 5.40 4.11 16.30
CA THR A 2 6.70 4.20 17.00
C THR A 2 7.77 3.52 16.16
N ASN A 3 8.94 4.13 15.97
CA ASN A 3 10.05 3.59 15.17
C ASN A 3 9.64 3.19 13.74
N VAL A 4 8.75 3.98 13.12
CA VAL A 4 8.35 3.77 11.72
C VAL A 4 9.36 4.47 10.82
N GLN A 5 9.77 3.80 9.74
CA GLN A 5 10.66 4.34 8.72
C GLN A 5 9.83 4.65 7.47
N ILE A 6 9.95 5.86 6.93
CA ILE A 6 9.23 6.29 5.73
C ILE A 6 10.29 6.78 4.74
N GLY A 7 10.28 6.20 3.55
CA GLY A 7 11.15 6.56 2.45
C GLY A 7 10.77 7.90 1.80
N ASP A 8 11.55 8.26 0.78
CA ASP A 8 11.34 9.47 0.00
C ASP A 8 10.11 9.33 -0.92
N ASN A 9 9.41 10.45 -1.16
CA ASN A 9 8.26 10.51 -2.08
C ASN A 9 7.10 9.56 -1.72
N VAL A 10 6.78 9.46 -0.43
CA VAL A 10 5.65 8.66 0.07
C VAL A 10 4.42 9.53 0.29
N ILE A 11 3.27 9.08 -0.20
CA ILE A 11 1.96 9.67 0.09
C ILE A 11 1.20 8.77 1.06
N ILE A 12 0.67 9.33 2.15
CA ILE A 12 -0.10 8.59 3.16
C ILE A 12 -1.43 9.31 3.38
N GLU A 13 -2.53 8.62 3.09
CA GLU A 13 -3.88 9.16 3.12
C GLU A 13 -4.80 8.29 3.98
N LYS A 14 -5.33 8.88 5.05
CA LYS A 14 -6.32 8.23 5.91
C LYS A 14 -5.87 6.83 6.38
N SER A 15 -4.66 6.71 6.90
CA SER A 15 -4.08 5.39 7.26
C SER A 15 -3.67 5.30 8.74
N ILE A 16 -3.66 4.08 9.29
CA ILE A 16 -3.06 3.73 10.58
C ILE A 16 -1.78 2.95 10.29
N ILE A 17 -0.63 3.46 10.76
CA ILE A 17 0.66 2.79 10.58
C ILE A 17 1.17 2.29 11.94
N GLY A 18 1.27 0.97 12.03
CA GLY A 18 1.77 0.23 13.17
C GLY A 18 3.24 0.52 13.47
N SER A 19 3.66 0.24 14.69
CA SER A 19 5.04 0.47 15.13
C SER A 19 6.03 -0.43 14.40
N ASN A 20 7.25 0.05 14.17
CA ASN A 20 8.31 -0.65 13.44
C ASN A 20 7.98 -0.99 11.98
N ALA A 21 6.93 -0.40 11.41
CA ALA A 21 6.67 -0.52 9.99
C ALA A 21 7.73 0.25 9.18
N ILE A 22 8.02 -0.23 7.97
CA ILE A 22 8.90 0.47 7.04
C ILE A 22 8.14 0.62 5.73
N ILE A 23 8.01 1.86 5.28
CA ILE A 23 7.40 2.22 4.00
C ILE A 23 8.53 2.71 3.12
N ASN A 24 8.77 2.02 1.99
CA ASN A 24 9.87 2.35 1.09
C ASN A 24 9.55 3.60 0.25
N ASN A 25 10.51 4.02 -0.57
CA ASN A 25 10.38 5.18 -1.44
C ASN A 25 9.23 5.01 -2.45
N ASN A 26 8.67 6.12 -2.94
CA ASN A 26 7.63 6.17 -3.99
C ASN A 26 6.33 5.41 -3.70
N CYS A 27 6.02 5.09 -2.43
CA CYS A 27 4.80 4.39 -2.08
C CYS A 27 3.59 5.34 -1.91
N HIS A 28 2.40 4.86 -2.23
CA HIS A 28 1.13 5.48 -1.85
C HIS A 28 0.40 4.54 -0.89
N VAL A 29 0.17 4.98 0.33
CA VAL A 29 -0.61 4.26 1.35
C VAL A 29 -1.95 4.97 1.53
N GLY A 30 -3.04 4.28 1.23
CA GLY A 30 -4.42 4.74 1.39
C GLY A 30 -5.03 5.35 0.13
N ASP A 31 -6.36 5.46 0.12
CA ASP A 31 -7.15 5.92 -1.03
C ASP A 31 -8.04 7.14 -0.72
N SER A 32 -7.78 7.80 0.42
CA SER A 32 -8.59 8.90 0.98
C SER A 32 -10.06 8.58 1.30
N LYS A 33 -10.58 7.40 0.94
CA LYS A 33 -11.98 7.00 1.15
C LYS A 33 -12.14 6.14 2.40
N SER A 34 -11.26 5.18 2.60
CA SER A 34 -11.30 4.21 3.71
C SER A 34 -10.08 4.32 4.62
N ILE A 35 -10.12 3.69 5.80
CA ILE A 35 -8.94 3.65 6.68
C ILE A 35 -8.09 2.44 6.29
N GLU A 36 -6.91 2.68 5.74
CA GLU A 36 -5.93 1.61 5.49
C GLU A 36 -5.08 1.34 6.73
N VAL A 37 -4.81 0.07 7.03
CA VAL A 37 -4.05 -0.33 8.23
C VAL A 37 -2.80 -1.08 7.82
N ILE A 38 -1.64 -0.47 8.08
CA ILE A 38 -0.34 -1.14 8.01
C ILE A 38 -0.01 -1.65 9.41
N GLY A 39 0.12 -2.97 9.53
CA GLY A 39 0.42 -3.65 10.79
C GLY A 39 1.77 -3.27 11.38
N ALA A 40 1.99 -3.60 12.65
CA ALA A 40 3.31 -3.46 13.24
C ALA A 40 4.31 -4.39 12.53
N TYR A 41 5.56 -3.93 12.33
CA TYR A 41 6.63 -4.65 11.64
C TYR A 41 6.37 -4.98 10.16
N GLN A 42 5.36 -4.39 9.52
CA GLN A 42 5.13 -4.58 8.09
C GLN A 42 6.13 -3.79 7.25
N TYR A 43 6.55 -4.40 6.14
CA TYR A 43 7.47 -3.84 5.17
C TYR A 43 6.72 -3.60 3.86
N LEU A 44 6.57 -2.33 3.46
CA LEU A 44 5.91 -1.93 2.23
C LEU A 44 6.98 -1.55 1.20
N LEU A 45 7.05 -2.28 0.09
CA LEU A 45 8.04 -2.10 -0.98
C LEU A 45 7.46 -1.26 -2.12
N ASP A 46 8.34 -0.52 -2.80
CA ASP A 46 8.05 0.10 -4.10
C ASP A 46 7.81 -1.03 -5.11
N GLU A 47 6.55 -1.29 -5.45
CA GLU A 47 6.25 -2.10 -6.62
C GLU A 47 6.56 -1.25 -7.85
N SER A 48 7.73 -1.46 -8.46
CA SER A 48 7.79 -1.40 -9.91
C SER A 48 6.70 -2.35 -10.41
N ALA A 49 5.57 -1.77 -10.82
CA ALA A 49 4.31 -2.43 -11.16
C ALA A 49 4.47 -3.90 -11.59
N ILE A 50 3.96 -4.82 -10.77
CA ILE A 50 3.63 -6.16 -11.25
C ILE A 50 2.13 -6.12 -11.58
N ASP A 51 1.86 -6.11 -12.88
CA ASP A 51 0.54 -6.17 -13.49
C ASP A 51 -0.24 -7.40 -12.99
N PHE A 52 -1.14 -7.21 -12.01
CA PHE A 52 -2.26 -8.12 -11.85
C PHE A 52 -3.34 -7.71 -12.84
N LYS A 53 -3.41 -8.46 -13.94
CA LYS A 53 -4.54 -8.49 -14.88
C LYS A 53 -5.87 -8.35 -14.13
N GLU A 54 -6.51 -7.20 -14.26
CA GLU A 54 -7.95 -7.17 -14.46
C GLU A 54 -8.20 -6.68 -15.89
N ILE A 55 -8.38 -7.65 -16.79
CA ILE A 55 -9.06 -7.41 -18.06
C ILE A 55 -10.49 -7.02 -17.68
N CYS A 56 -10.76 -5.73 -17.53
CA CYS A 56 -12.13 -5.23 -17.59
C CYS A 56 -12.52 -5.08 -19.06
N LEU A 57 -12.88 -6.19 -19.69
CA LEU A 57 -14.00 -6.19 -20.63
C LEU A 57 -15.18 -6.79 -19.87
N ASP A 58 -16.11 -5.91 -19.47
CA ASP A 58 -17.45 -6.25 -19.00
C ASP A 58 -17.59 -7.43 -18.03
N ARG A 59 -17.54 -7.11 -16.72
CA ARG A 59 -18.23 -7.84 -15.63
C ARG A 59 -18.17 -9.38 -15.69
N LYS A 60 -16.99 -10.00 -15.67
CA LYS A 60 -16.82 -11.38 -15.18
C LYS A 60 -15.42 -11.58 -14.61
N VAL A 61 -15.36 -11.89 -13.31
CA VAL A 61 -14.15 -12.32 -12.61
C VAL A 61 -13.70 -13.66 -13.20
N ILE A 62 -12.48 -13.73 -13.72
CA ILE A 62 -11.86 -14.99 -14.17
C ILE A 62 -10.96 -15.48 -13.04
N ASN A 63 -11.35 -16.59 -12.41
CA ASN A 63 -10.46 -17.41 -11.60
C ASN A 63 -9.55 -18.21 -12.53
N LEU A 64 -8.25 -18.26 -12.19
CA LEU A 64 -7.33 -19.28 -12.66
C LEU A 64 -7.18 -20.35 -11.58
#